data_AF-A0ABD6HDQ3-F1
#
_entry.id   AF-A0ABD6HDQ3-F1
#
_cell.length_a   1.000
_cell.length_b   1.000
_cell.length_c   1.000
_cell.angle_alpha   90.00
_cell.angle_beta   90.00
_cell.angle_gamma   90.00
#
_symmetry.space_group_name_H-M   'P 1'
#
loop_
_entity.id
_entity.type
_entity.pdbx_description
1 polymer ?
#
loop_
_entity_poly.entity_id
_entity_poly.type
_entity_poly.pdbx_seq_one_letter_code
_entity_poly.pdbx_strand_id
1 'polypeptide(L)'
;MSEKKNVFLTGATGFIGAYLLTEMLKSSHIGKIYTLCRRFDPQNDRDRILLSFKKFSIEMDRAYLFTDQIQVVEGDITMPRFGLSDSTYEMICQEADLIHHVAARVNHIQPYELLKKPNVDSMADAIIMASRGKQKIVNFVSTLGSAVTRDSIGNYLEDFPDNTALESDMGYLLSKWEGEKLQAKFIAEGGKTNLFRLGYISGHSTSGVSLFENNQFMLFVKSCIQLGHAPELDRTINFTPVDYTVKIMNSPKYTIEGGHVLNLFNFTGLIEWKNVVQWLNARGYEISIIPFYEWQKLLLSDGESNPLYRLLPLYGSDNAHEKILRFGREIHKYRYDNVCAATIENDVWPPRLKFELLDTYLSYLQSQEFLPAPTMMESCAA
;
A
#
# COMPACT_ATOMS: atom_id res chain seq x y z
N MET A 1 -4.09 -33.30 1.14
CA MET A 1 -3.65 -31.89 1.22
C MET A 1 -3.63 -31.36 -0.20
N SER A 2 -4.20 -30.19 -0.48
CA SER A 2 -4.09 -29.56 -1.79
C SER A 2 -2.62 -29.33 -2.14
N GLU A 3 -2.28 -29.43 -3.42
CA GLU A 3 -0.92 -29.15 -3.90
C GLU A 3 -0.53 -27.69 -3.60
N LYS A 4 0.68 -27.50 -3.08
CA LYS A 4 1.23 -26.17 -2.77
C LYS A 4 1.43 -25.37 -4.06
N LYS A 5 1.23 -24.05 -3.99
CA LYS A 5 1.38 -23.14 -5.13
C LYS A 5 2.70 -22.40 -5.07
N ASN A 6 3.47 -22.48 -6.15
CA ASN A 6 4.69 -21.70 -6.31
C ASN A 6 4.34 -20.28 -6.75
N VAL A 7 5.08 -19.29 -6.23
CA VAL A 7 4.76 -17.87 -6.40
C VAL A 7 5.93 -17.14 -7.05
N PHE A 8 5.66 -16.36 -8.10
CA PHE A 8 6.56 -15.28 -8.50
C PHE A 8 6.08 -13.98 -7.82
N LEU A 9 6.92 -13.43 -6.93
CA LEU A 9 6.60 -12.23 -6.14
C LEU A 9 7.46 -11.06 -6.63
N THR A 10 6.82 -9.98 -7.06
CA THR A 10 7.51 -8.71 -7.25
C THR A 10 7.32 -7.82 -6.03
N GLY A 11 8.36 -7.07 -5.64
CA GLY A 11 8.22 -6.03 -4.61
C GLY A 11 8.36 -6.52 -3.17
N ALA A 12 8.99 -7.69 -2.95
CA ALA A 12 9.25 -8.23 -1.62
C ALA A 12 10.11 -7.33 -0.72
N THR A 13 10.84 -6.37 -1.30
CA THR A 13 11.63 -5.37 -0.56
C THR A 13 10.84 -4.09 -0.23
N GLY A 14 9.59 -3.99 -0.69
CA GLY A 14 8.67 -2.91 -0.32
C GLY A 14 7.93 -3.25 0.96
N PHE A 15 7.28 -2.26 1.58
CA PHE A 15 6.58 -2.44 2.87
C PHE A 15 5.54 -3.57 2.83
N ILE A 16 4.55 -3.47 1.93
CA ILE A 16 3.50 -4.50 1.77
C ILE A 16 4.12 -5.85 1.35
N GLY A 17 5.04 -5.84 0.38
CA GLY A 17 5.63 -7.07 -0.13
C GLY A 17 6.49 -7.82 0.89
N ALA A 18 7.15 -7.10 1.81
CA ALA A 18 7.93 -7.72 2.88
C ALA A 18 7.02 -8.46 3.88
N TYR A 19 5.94 -7.81 4.32
CA TYR A 19 4.93 -8.47 5.17
C TYR A 19 4.20 -9.61 4.44
N LEU A 20 3.92 -9.45 3.14
CA LEU A 20 3.29 -10.50 2.34
C LEU A 20 4.21 -11.72 2.20
N LEU A 21 5.51 -11.51 1.96
CA LEU A 21 6.49 -12.60 1.94
C LEU A 21 6.50 -13.36 3.29
N THR A 22 6.48 -12.64 4.41
CA THR A 22 6.38 -13.26 5.75
C THR A 22 5.10 -14.07 5.91
N GLU A 23 3.97 -13.59 5.41
CA GLU A 23 2.69 -14.30 5.49
C GLU A 23 2.67 -15.56 4.60
N MET A 24 3.22 -15.45 3.38
CA MET A 24 3.37 -16.58 2.45
C MET A 24 4.24 -17.70 3.02
N LEU A 25 5.34 -17.37 3.70
CA LEU A 25 6.25 -18.38 4.30
C LEU A 25 5.60 -19.17 5.45
N LYS A 26 4.63 -18.57 6.15
CA LYS A 26 3.87 -19.22 7.21
C LYS A 26 2.73 -20.09 6.68
N SER A 27 2.44 -20.00 5.38
CA SER A 27 1.24 -20.55 4.78
C SER A 27 1.45 -21.95 4.23
N SER A 28 0.60 -22.90 4.65
CA SER A 28 0.68 -24.31 4.26
C SER A 28 0.39 -24.56 2.77
N HIS A 29 -0.32 -23.64 2.11
CA HIS A 29 -0.69 -23.74 0.70
C HIS A 29 0.35 -23.12 -0.24
N ILE A 30 1.39 -22.45 0.27
CA ILE A 30 2.45 -21.84 -0.52
C ILE A 30 3.67 -22.76 -0.58
N GLY A 31 4.17 -22.96 -1.80
CA GLY A 31 5.37 -23.71 -2.13
C GLY A 31 6.57 -22.76 -2.26
N LYS A 32 7.32 -22.89 -3.36
CA LYS A 32 8.51 -22.08 -3.64
C LYS A 32 8.14 -20.66 -4.04
N ILE A 33 8.93 -19.68 -3.59
CA ILE A 33 8.71 -18.24 -3.83
C ILE A 33 9.92 -17.69 -4.59
N TYR A 34 9.73 -17.37 -5.86
CA TYR A 34 10.69 -16.65 -6.70
C TYR A 34 10.48 -15.16 -6.49
N THR A 35 11.39 -14.50 -5.76
CA THR A 35 11.26 -13.07 -5.46
C THR A 35 12.19 -12.24 -6.32
N LEU A 36 11.61 -11.31 -7.08
CA LEU A 36 12.36 -10.39 -7.93
C LEU A 36 13.02 -9.29 -7.09
N CYS A 37 14.34 -9.26 -7.08
CA CYS A 37 15.12 -8.22 -6.41
C CYS A 37 16.15 -7.63 -7.35
N ARG A 38 16.30 -6.29 -7.37
CA ARG A 38 17.45 -5.69 -8.07
C ARG A 38 18.70 -5.94 -7.23
N ARG A 39 19.79 -6.37 -7.84
CA ARG A 39 21.04 -6.69 -7.13
C ARG A 39 21.57 -5.51 -6.33
N PHE A 40 22.14 -5.80 -5.16
CA PHE A 40 22.77 -4.82 -4.28
C PHE A 40 24.18 -5.29 -3.91
N ASP A 41 24.29 -6.47 -3.30
CA ASP A 41 25.56 -7.14 -3.06
C ASP A 41 25.72 -8.32 -4.03
N PRO A 42 26.84 -8.40 -4.77
CA PRO A 42 27.15 -9.55 -5.60
C PRO A 42 27.31 -10.89 -4.86
N GLN A 43 27.58 -10.86 -3.55
CA GLN A 43 27.89 -12.03 -2.72
C GLN A 43 26.71 -12.55 -1.91
N ASN A 44 25.63 -11.77 -1.77
CA ASN A 44 24.43 -12.19 -1.04
C ASN A 44 23.16 -11.75 -1.78
N ASP A 45 22.50 -12.71 -2.41
CA ASP A 45 21.26 -12.52 -3.16
C ASP A 45 20.09 -12.07 -2.26
N ARG A 46 20.11 -12.41 -0.97
CA ARG A 46 19.06 -12.09 0.01
C ARG A 46 19.25 -10.76 0.73
N ASP A 47 20.34 -10.04 0.50
CA ASP A 47 20.67 -8.83 1.27
C ASP A 47 19.56 -7.78 1.29
N ARG A 48 18.91 -7.55 0.15
CA ARG A 48 17.84 -6.55 0.10
C ARG A 48 16.60 -6.94 0.90
N ILE A 49 16.31 -8.23 0.98
CA ILE A 49 15.20 -8.75 1.80
C ILE A 49 15.56 -8.54 3.27
N LEU A 50 16.78 -8.91 3.67
CA LEU A 50 17.28 -8.71 5.04
C LEU A 50 17.28 -7.24 5.45
N LEU A 51 17.75 -6.35 4.57
CA LEU A 51 17.71 -4.90 4.78
C LEU A 51 16.27 -4.38 4.90
N SER A 52 15.35 -4.91 4.11
CA SER A 52 13.93 -4.51 4.17
C SER A 52 13.28 -4.97 5.47
N PHE A 53 13.56 -6.19 5.92
CA PHE A 53 13.02 -6.69 7.19
C PHE A 53 13.58 -5.91 8.38
N LYS A 54 14.88 -5.58 8.35
CA LYS A 54 15.48 -4.67 9.33
C LYS A 54 14.80 -3.30 9.29
N LYS A 55 14.61 -2.72 8.10
CA LYS A 55 13.96 -1.41 7.93
C LYS A 55 12.52 -1.40 8.47
N PHE A 56 11.78 -2.49 8.28
CA PHE A 56 10.38 -2.60 8.70
C PHE A 56 10.22 -3.35 10.02
N SER A 57 11.31 -3.51 10.80
CA SER A 57 11.32 -4.22 12.09
C SER A 57 10.52 -5.53 12.06
N ILE A 58 10.60 -6.27 10.94
CA ILE A 58 9.94 -7.55 10.76
C ILE A 58 10.81 -8.59 11.44
N GLU A 59 10.36 -9.05 12.61
CA GLU A 59 10.97 -10.18 13.29
C GLU A 59 10.56 -11.47 12.59
N MET A 60 11.54 -12.12 11.97
CA MET A 60 11.37 -13.43 11.37
C MET A 60 12.46 -14.36 11.87
N ASP A 61 12.09 -15.60 12.18
CA ASP A 61 13.06 -16.65 12.46
C ASP A 61 14.07 -16.73 11.31
N ARG A 62 15.37 -16.79 11.65
CA ARG A 62 16.44 -16.99 10.68
C ARG A 62 16.16 -18.24 9.83
N ALA A 63 15.53 -19.27 10.38
CA ALA A 63 15.14 -20.46 9.63
C ALA A 63 14.25 -20.13 8.42
N TYR A 64 13.30 -19.19 8.53
CA TYR A 64 12.46 -18.75 7.42
C TYR A 64 13.19 -17.84 6.44
N LEU A 65 14.23 -17.13 6.87
CA LEU A 65 15.04 -16.28 6.00
C LEU A 65 16.01 -17.07 5.13
N PHE A 66 16.50 -18.19 5.64
CA PHE A 66 17.48 -19.03 4.95
C PHE A 66 16.89 -20.30 4.33
N THR A 67 15.58 -20.47 4.40
CA THR A 67 14.85 -21.59 3.79
C THR A 67 15.08 -21.70 2.28
N ASP A 68 15.05 -22.93 1.76
CA ASP A 68 15.05 -23.21 0.32
C ASP A 68 13.73 -22.83 -0.36
N GLN A 69 12.71 -22.45 0.43
CA GLN A 69 11.45 -21.93 -0.08
C GLN A 69 11.61 -20.58 -0.79
N ILE A 70 12.61 -19.76 -0.43
CA ILE A 70 12.85 -18.46 -1.07
C ILE A 70 13.99 -18.58 -2.08
N GLN A 71 13.68 -18.35 -3.35
CA GLN A 71 14.67 -18.17 -4.40
C GLN A 71 14.67 -16.71 -4.85
N VAL A 72 15.77 -16.00 -4.62
CA VAL A 72 15.92 -14.64 -5.12
C VAL A 72 16.34 -14.69 -6.58
N VAL A 73 15.67 -13.92 -7.43
CA VAL A 73 16.05 -13.76 -8.83
C VAL A 73 16.38 -12.31 -9.11
N GLU A 74 17.51 -12.07 -9.76
CA GLU A 74 17.98 -10.75 -10.11
C GLU A 74 17.16 -10.17 -11.28
N GLY A 75 16.58 -8.99 -11.07
CA GLY A 75 15.91 -8.27 -12.15
C GLY A 75 15.30 -6.94 -11.72
N ASP A 76 14.66 -6.26 -12.68
CA ASP A 76 14.05 -4.95 -12.54
C ASP A 76 12.72 -4.90 -13.29
N ILE A 77 11.65 -4.50 -12.61
CA ILE A 77 10.29 -4.42 -13.18
C ILE A 77 10.17 -3.44 -14.35
N THR A 78 11.13 -2.52 -14.50
CA THR A 78 11.15 -1.57 -15.60
C THR A 78 11.78 -2.15 -16.85
N MET A 79 12.37 -3.34 -16.79
CA MET A 79 13.01 -3.98 -17.94
C MET A 79 12.06 -5.01 -18.56
N PRO A 80 12.08 -5.22 -19.89
CA PRO A 80 11.32 -6.29 -20.53
C PRO A 80 11.60 -7.64 -19.86
N ARG A 81 10.57 -8.47 -19.71
CA ARG A 81 10.69 -9.77 -18.99
C ARG A 81 11.27 -9.61 -17.57
N PHE A 82 11.01 -8.47 -16.93
CA PHE A 82 11.57 -8.09 -15.63
C PHE A 82 13.11 -8.05 -15.58
N GLY A 83 13.79 -7.97 -16.74
CA GLY A 83 15.26 -8.02 -16.82
C GLY A 83 15.87 -9.37 -16.42
N LEU A 84 15.05 -10.43 -16.36
CA LEU A 84 15.50 -11.78 -16.06
C LEU A 84 16.31 -12.37 -17.23
N SER A 85 17.26 -13.25 -16.93
CA SER A 85 17.88 -14.07 -17.97
C SER A 85 16.84 -14.97 -18.63
N ASP A 86 17.03 -15.34 -19.90
CA ASP A 86 16.10 -16.21 -20.62
C ASP A 86 15.87 -17.55 -19.89
N SER A 87 16.92 -18.14 -19.32
CA SER A 87 16.84 -19.37 -18.54
C SER A 87 15.99 -19.20 -17.26
N THR A 88 16.14 -18.10 -16.54
CA THR A 88 15.39 -17.82 -15.32
C THR A 88 13.93 -17.51 -15.65
N TYR A 89 13.69 -16.72 -16.70
CA TYR A 89 12.35 -16.39 -17.16
C TYR A 89 11.57 -17.64 -17.57
N GLU A 90 12.19 -18.53 -18.36
CA GLU A 90 11.54 -19.77 -18.78
C GLU A 90 11.26 -20.70 -17.59
N MET A 91 12.22 -20.85 -16.67
CA MET A 91 12.02 -21.62 -15.44
C MET A 91 10.82 -21.11 -14.63
N ILE A 92 10.71 -19.80 -14.41
CA ILE A 92 9.56 -19.21 -13.71
C ILE A 92 8.25 -19.43 -14.50
N CYS A 93 8.30 -19.33 -15.84
CA CYS A 93 7.14 -19.60 -16.69
C CYS A 93 6.63 -21.04 -16.55
N GLN A 94 7.50 -22.01 -16.27
CA GLN A 94 7.10 -23.40 -16.08
C GLN A 94 6.74 -23.72 -14.62
N GLU A 95 7.41 -23.11 -13.64
CA GLU A 95 7.33 -23.51 -12.23
C GLU A 95 6.35 -22.69 -11.40
N ALA A 96 6.12 -21.40 -11.69
CA ALA A 96 5.25 -20.54 -10.88
C ALA A 96 3.76 -20.73 -11.21
N ASP A 97 2.93 -20.94 -10.19
CA ASP A 97 1.46 -21.06 -10.31
C ASP A 97 0.77 -19.70 -10.18
N LEU A 98 1.34 -18.83 -9.34
CA LEU A 98 0.80 -17.52 -9.01
C LEU A 98 1.83 -16.43 -9.31
N ILE A 99 1.36 -15.28 -9.78
CA ILE A 99 2.16 -14.05 -9.85
C ILE A 99 1.56 -13.05 -8.87
N HIS A 100 2.26 -12.75 -7.77
CA HIS A 100 1.89 -11.63 -6.91
C HIS A 100 2.66 -10.38 -7.37
N HIS A 101 1.98 -9.53 -8.16
CA HIS A 101 2.57 -8.30 -8.66
C HIS A 101 2.28 -7.14 -7.69
N VAL A 102 3.14 -7.00 -6.68
CA VAL A 102 3.03 -5.95 -5.64
C VAL A 102 3.89 -4.73 -5.98
N ALA A 103 4.99 -4.93 -6.72
CA ALA A 103 5.92 -3.85 -7.02
C ALA A 103 5.25 -2.74 -7.86
N ALA A 104 5.41 -1.50 -7.41
CA ALA A 104 5.03 -0.31 -8.15
C ALA A 104 5.87 0.88 -7.69
N ARG A 105 5.95 1.91 -8.53
CA ARG A 105 6.41 3.24 -8.15
C ARG A 105 5.22 4.03 -7.63
N VAL A 106 5.14 4.19 -6.31
CA VAL A 106 4.12 4.99 -5.63
C VAL A 106 4.63 6.41 -5.47
N ASN A 107 4.11 7.34 -6.26
CA ASN A 107 4.45 8.76 -6.17
C ASN A 107 3.26 9.64 -6.61
N HIS A 108 2.76 10.46 -5.71
CA HIS A 108 1.55 11.27 -5.94
C HIS A 108 1.78 12.58 -6.70
N ILE A 109 3.04 12.94 -6.99
CA ILE A 109 3.41 14.20 -7.66
C ILE A 109 3.90 13.92 -9.09
N GLN A 110 4.53 12.78 -9.32
CA GLN A 110 5.10 12.45 -10.62
C GLN A 110 4.03 12.28 -11.70
N PRO A 111 4.30 12.77 -12.92
CA PRO A 111 3.39 12.63 -14.05
C PRO A 111 3.32 11.17 -14.51
N TYR A 112 2.24 10.82 -15.20
CA TYR A 112 1.93 9.47 -15.64
C TYR A 112 3.07 8.86 -16.48
N GLU A 113 3.73 9.65 -17.33
CA GLU A 113 4.79 9.20 -18.24
C GLU A 113 5.97 8.57 -17.50
N LEU A 114 6.30 9.08 -16.31
CA LEU A 114 7.38 8.54 -15.46
C LEU A 114 6.95 7.29 -14.67
N LEU A 115 5.64 7.08 -14.53
CA LEU A 115 5.04 5.99 -13.78
C LEU A 115 4.57 4.84 -14.68
N LYS A 116 4.34 5.10 -15.97
CA LYS A 116 3.91 4.10 -16.96
C LYS A 116 4.84 2.89 -16.98
N LYS A 117 6.14 3.12 -17.11
CA LYS A 117 7.13 2.02 -17.20
C LYS A 117 7.12 1.10 -15.96
N PRO A 118 7.25 1.60 -14.72
CA PRO A 118 7.23 0.74 -13.53
C PRO A 118 5.85 0.20 -13.13
N ASN A 119 4.74 0.79 -13.58
CA ASN A 119 3.39 0.43 -13.07
C ASN A 119 2.48 -0.22 -14.13
N VAL A 120 2.63 0.14 -15.40
CA VAL A 120 1.79 -0.33 -16.51
C VAL A 120 2.55 -1.34 -17.36
N ASP A 121 3.75 -1.00 -17.83
CA ASP A 121 4.53 -1.89 -18.71
C ASP A 121 4.98 -3.14 -17.95
N SER A 122 5.37 -2.99 -16.68
CA SER A 122 5.64 -4.11 -15.76
C SER A 122 4.44 -5.05 -15.55
N MET A 123 3.22 -4.51 -15.60
CA MET A 123 2.00 -5.29 -15.50
C MET A 123 1.73 -6.05 -16.82
N ALA A 124 2.01 -5.43 -17.97
CA ALA A 124 1.97 -6.12 -19.25
C ALA A 124 2.97 -7.30 -19.28
N ASP A 125 4.20 -7.11 -18.79
CA ASP A 125 5.19 -8.18 -18.65
C ASP A 125 4.70 -9.32 -17.75
N ALA A 126 3.97 -9.01 -16.66
CA ALA A 126 3.41 -10.04 -15.77
C ALA A 126 2.27 -10.82 -16.43
N ILE A 127 1.40 -10.17 -17.21
CA ILE A 127 0.35 -10.84 -18.00
C ILE A 127 0.97 -11.74 -19.08
N ILE A 128 2.02 -11.27 -19.75
CA ILE A 128 2.76 -12.07 -20.74
C ILE A 128 3.36 -13.31 -20.06
N MET A 129 4.01 -13.16 -18.90
CA MET A 129 4.55 -14.29 -18.13
C MET A 129 3.44 -15.26 -17.67
N ALA A 130 2.27 -14.73 -17.27
CA ALA A 130 1.12 -15.55 -16.87
C ALA A 130 0.56 -16.41 -18.01
N SER A 131 0.79 -15.98 -19.26
CA SER A 131 0.34 -16.63 -20.49
C SER A 131 1.39 -17.57 -21.12
N ARG A 132 2.56 -17.74 -20.49
CA ARG A 132 3.69 -18.55 -21.00
C ARG A 132 3.93 -19.77 -20.13
N GLY A 133 4.28 -20.90 -20.72
CA GLY A 133 4.46 -22.17 -20.00
C GLY A 133 3.13 -22.65 -19.43
N LYS A 134 3.05 -22.87 -18.11
CA LYS A 134 1.77 -23.14 -17.44
C LYS A 134 0.98 -21.86 -17.21
N GLN A 135 -0.36 -21.94 -17.34
CA GLN A 135 -1.25 -20.84 -17.02
C GLN A 135 -1.10 -20.46 -15.54
N LYS A 136 -0.93 -19.16 -15.27
CA LYS A 136 -0.77 -18.62 -13.91
C LYS A 136 -1.92 -17.70 -13.57
N ILE A 137 -2.15 -17.54 -12.27
CA ILE A 137 -3.09 -16.55 -11.76
C ILE A 137 -2.31 -15.31 -11.35
N VAL A 138 -2.76 -14.16 -11.86
CA VAL A 138 -2.15 -12.86 -11.54
C VAL A 138 -2.87 -12.26 -10.34
N ASN A 139 -2.18 -12.06 -9.22
CA ASN A 139 -2.66 -11.32 -8.07
C ASN A 139 -2.08 -9.90 -8.14
N PHE A 140 -2.87 -8.95 -8.65
CA PHE A 140 -2.45 -7.57 -8.87
C PHE A 140 -2.85 -6.66 -7.71
N VAL A 141 -1.88 -5.94 -7.16
CA VAL A 141 -2.11 -4.95 -6.12
C VAL A 141 -2.38 -3.59 -6.74
N SER A 142 -3.61 -3.09 -6.62
CA SER A 142 -4.04 -1.77 -7.06
C SER A 142 -4.37 -0.86 -5.87
N THR A 143 -5.14 0.20 -6.11
CA THR A 143 -5.54 1.21 -5.11
C THR A 143 -7.01 1.54 -5.28
N LEU A 144 -7.71 1.84 -4.17
CA LEU A 144 -9.13 2.25 -4.22
C LEU A 144 -9.36 3.39 -5.22
N GLY A 145 -8.48 4.38 -5.26
CA GLY A 145 -8.59 5.55 -6.13
C GLY A 145 -8.53 5.25 -7.64
N SER A 146 -8.37 3.99 -8.06
CA SER A 146 -8.45 3.55 -9.45
C SER A 146 -9.79 2.92 -9.83
N ALA A 147 -10.71 2.72 -8.87
CA ALA A 147 -12.04 2.20 -9.15
C ALA A 147 -12.86 3.23 -9.95
N VAL A 148 -13.50 2.76 -11.02
CA VAL A 148 -14.34 3.59 -11.90
C VAL A 148 -15.76 3.05 -12.03
N THR A 149 -15.94 1.72 -11.98
CA THR A 149 -17.23 1.05 -12.11
C THR A 149 -18.11 1.34 -10.89
N ARG A 150 -19.33 1.84 -11.12
CA ARG A 150 -20.29 2.21 -10.06
C ARG A 150 -21.66 1.57 -10.25
N ASP A 151 -22.36 1.33 -9.14
CA ASP A 151 -23.79 0.99 -9.17
C ASP A 151 -24.68 2.21 -9.48
N SER A 152 -25.99 1.97 -9.61
CA SER A 152 -26.99 3.01 -9.92
C SER A 152 -27.08 4.15 -8.90
N ILE A 153 -26.57 3.97 -7.67
CA ILE A 153 -26.56 4.99 -6.62
C ILE A 153 -25.16 5.59 -6.41
N GLY A 154 -24.20 5.22 -7.25
CA GLY A 154 -22.86 5.80 -7.31
C GLY A 154 -21.83 5.15 -6.39
N ASN A 155 -22.07 3.94 -5.86
CA ASN A 155 -21.08 3.19 -5.10
C ASN A 155 -20.09 2.48 -6.02
N TYR A 156 -18.80 2.54 -5.69
CA TYR A 156 -17.75 1.82 -6.41
C TYR A 156 -17.85 0.33 -6.15
N LEU A 157 -17.95 -0.46 -7.22
CA LEU A 157 -18.13 -1.91 -7.15
C LEU A 157 -16.81 -2.65 -6.92
N GLU A 158 -16.91 -3.83 -6.33
CA GLU A 158 -15.86 -4.85 -6.35
C GLU A 158 -15.93 -5.67 -7.64
N ASP A 159 -15.76 -4.97 -8.76
CA ASP A 159 -15.74 -5.55 -10.10
C ASP A 159 -14.55 -5.01 -10.91
N PHE A 160 -14.16 -5.74 -11.94
CA PHE A 160 -13.13 -5.30 -12.88
C PHE A 160 -13.58 -4.02 -13.58
N PRO A 161 -12.62 -3.16 -14.00
CA PRO A 161 -12.98 -1.92 -14.67
C PRO A 161 -13.71 -2.21 -15.98
N ASP A 162 -14.75 -1.42 -16.24
CA ASP A 162 -15.38 -1.33 -17.56
C ASP A 162 -14.63 -0.31 -18.45
N ASN A 163 -15.27 0.17 -19.51
CA ASN A 163 -14.69 1.18 -20.41
C ASN A 163 -14.76 2.61 -19.85
N THR A 164 -15.19 2.81 -18.60
CA THR A 164 -15.27 4.12 -17.96
C THR A 164 -13.87 4.69 -17.72
N ALA A 165 -13.65 5.93 -18.15
CA ALA A 165 -12.39 6.62 -17.93
C ALA A 165 -12.23 7.04 -16.45
N LEU A 166 -11.01 6.97 -15.93
CA LEU A 166 -10.68 7.58 -14.65
C LEU A 166 -10.43 9.08 -14.81
N GLU A 167 -11.30 9.91 -14.23
CA GLU A 167 -11.11 11.35 -14.17
C GLU A 167 -10.15 11.72 -13.03
N SER A 168 -8.85 11.80 -13.34
CA SER A 168 -7.82 12.18 -12.37
C SER A 168 -6.62 12.84 -13.06
N ASP A 169 -6.03 13.84 -12.40
CA ASP A 169 -4.75 14.44 -12.79
C ASP A 169 -3.55 13.74 -12.10
N MET A 170 -3.81 12.77 -11.20
CA MET A 170 -2.76 12.07 -10.46
C MET A 170 -2.19 10.94 -11.30
N GLY A 171 -0.95 11.12 -11.78
CA GLY A 171 -0.25 10.12 -12.59
C GLY A 171 -0.21 8.72 -11.96
N TYR A 172 -0.12 8.63 -10.62
CA TYR A 172 -0.18 7.35 -9.92
C TYR A 172 -1.51 6.65 -10.09
N LEU A 173 -2.64 7.33 -9.87
CA LEU A 173 -3.97 6.74 -9.99
C LEU A 173 -4.25 6.31 -11.44
N LEU A 174 -3.87 7.14 -12.41
CA LEU A 174 -3.94 6.82 -13.83
C LEU A 174 -3.13 5.54 -14.15
N SER A 175 -1.89 5.44 -13.64
CA SER A 175 -1.05 4.27 -13.89
C SER A 175 -1.60 2.98 -13.29
N LYS A 176 -2.26 3.05 -12.13
CA LYS A 176 -2.90 1.89 -11.51
C LYS A 176 -4.18 1.49 -12.25
N TRP A 177 -5.00 2.46 -12.68
CA TRP A 177 -6.18 2.22 -13.52
C TRP A 177 -5.83 1.59 -14.87
N GLU A 178 -4.78 2.06 -15.55
CA GLU A 178 -4.27 1.42 -16.77
C GLU A 178 -3.86 -0.04 -16.53
N GLY A 179 -3.21 -0.33 -15.39
CA GLY A 179 -2.93 -1.69 -14.96
C GLY A 179 -4.18 -2.55 -14.77
N GLU A 180 -5.26 -2.00 -14.18
CA GLU A 180 -6.53 -2.72 -14.03
C GLU A 180 -7.20 -3.02 -15.38
N LYS A 181 -7.14 -2.10 -16.35
CA LYS A 181 -7.66 -2.36 -17.71
C LYS A 181 -6.94 -3.52 -18.39
N LEU A 182 -5.62 -3.64 -18.18
CA LEU A 182 -4.87 -4.79 -18.69
C LEU A 182 -5.38 -6.10 -18.07
N GLN A 183 -5.78 -6.10 -16.79
CA GLN A 183 -6.40 -7.27 -16.15
C GLN A 183 -7.74 -7.62 -16.77
N ALA A 184 -8.62 -6.63 -16.98
CA ALA A 184 -9.92 -6.85 -17.61
C ALA A 184 -9.77 -7.45 -19.03
N LYS A 185 -8.81 -6.93 -19.81
CA LYS A 185 -8.48 -7.51 -21.11
C LYS A 185 -7.94 -8.94 -21.01
N PHE A 186 -7.05 -9.20 -20.06
CA PHE A 186 -6.50 -10.54 -19.85
C PHE A 186 -7.60 -11.56 -19.51
N ILE A 187 -8.57 -11.19 -18.69
CA ILE A 187 -9.76 -12.03 -18.39
C ILE A 187 -10.57 -12.30 -19.64
N ALA A 188 -10.84 -11.27 -20.44
CA ALA A 188 -11.61 -11.42 -21.68
C ALA A 188 -10.94 -12.39 -22.68
N GLU A 189 -9.63 -12.57 -22.58
CA GLU A 189 -8.83 -13.52 -23.39
C GLU A 189 -8.69 -14.91 -22.72
N GLY A 190 -9.40 -15.17 -21.62
CA GLY A 190 -9.38 -16.45 -20.88
C GLY A 190 -8.30 -16.55 -19.80
N GLY A 191 -7.62 -15.45 -19.50
CA GLY A 191 -6.69 -15.32 -18.39
C GLY A 191 -7.38 -15.34 -17.02
N LYS A 192 -6.58 -15.53 -15.97
CA LYS A 192 -7.05 -15.56 -14.58
C LYS A 192 -6.29 -14.53 -13.75
N THR A 193 -7.03 -13.66 -13.06
CA THR A 193 -6.44 -12.60 -12.25
C THR A 193 -7.35 -12.22 -11.10
N ASN A 194 -6.76 -11.78 -10.00
CA ASN A 194 -7.43 -11.16 -8.87
C ASN A 194 -6.86 -9.76 -8.67
N LEU A 195 -7.72 -8.85 -8.23
CA LEU A 195 -7.42 -7.43 -8.07
C LEU A 195 -7.62 -7.02 -6.61
N PHE A 196 -6.55 -6.57 -5.95
CA PHE A 196 -6.59 -6.06 -4.58
C PHE A 196 -6.45 -4.53 -4.60
N ARG A 197 -7.56 -3.79 -4.56
CA ARG A 197 -7.56 -2.33 -4.47
C ARG A 197 -7.34 -1.90 -3.03
N LEU A 198 -6.09 -1.54 -2.71
CA LEU A 198 -5.73 -1.18 -1.34
C LEU A 198 -6.26 0.20 -0.95
N GLY A 199 -6.75 0.32 0.28
CA GLY A 199 -6.98 1.59 0.96
C GLY A 199 -5.67 2.24 1.41
N TYR A 200 -5.76 3.15 2.39
CA TYR A 200 -4.56 3.70 3.01
C TYR A 200 -3.92 2.66 3.94
N ILE A 201 -2.85 2.03 3.46
CA ILE A 201 -2.11 1.04 4.23
C ILE A 201 -1.31 1.74 5.34
N SER A 202 -1.68 1.45 6.58
CA SER A 202 -1.09 2.00 7.79
C SER A 202 -0.08 1.04 8.41
N GLY A 203 0.44 1.39 9.59
CA GLY A 203 1.39 0.55 10.30
C GLY A 203 0.82 -0.80 10.73
N HIS A 204 1.71 -1.70 11.12
CA HIS A 204 1.34 -2.96 11.75
C HIS A 204 0.51 -2.69 13.02
N SER A 205 -0.64 -3.35 13.16
CA SER A 205 -1.64 -3.02 14.19
C SER A 205 -1.14 -3.14 15.63
N THR A 206 -0.19 -4.04 15.88
CA THR A 206 0.41 -4.28 17.21
C THR A 206 1.74 -3.54 17.46
N SER A 207 2.71 -3.65 16.55
CA SER A 207 4.05 -3.07 16.75
C SER A 207 4.14 -1.59 16.34
N GLY A 208 3.16 -1.10 15.59
CA GLY A 208 3.11 0.28 15.08
C GLY A 208 4.04 0.59 13.92
N VAL A 209 4.88 -0.37 13.52
CA VAL A 209 5.86 -0.20 12.45
C VAL A 209 5.16 0.23 11.16
N SER A 210 5.57 1.38 10.63
CA SER A 210 4.93 2.05 9.51
C SER A 210 5.95 2.73 8.59
N LEU A 211 5.53 3.01 7.36
CA LEU A 211 6.26 3.95 6.50
C LEU A 211 5.97 5.38 6.96
N PHE A 212 7.00 6.11 7.39
CA PHE A 212 6.86 7.48 7.87
C PHE A 212 7.72 8.50 7.10
N GLU A 213 8.98 8.17 6.77
CA GLU A 213 9.96 9.13 6.21
C GLU A 213 9.48 9.85 4.94
N ASN A 214 8.79 9.12 4.05
CA ASN A 214 8.28 9.64 2.78
C ASN A 214 6.76 9.45 2.65
N ASN A 215 6.07 9.22 3.78
CA ASN A 215 4.63 9.04 3.76
C ASN A 215 3.95 10.41 3.85
N GLN A 216 3.16 10.74 2.84
CA GLN A 216 2.51 12.04 2.71
C GLN A 216 1.64 12.41 3.92
N PHE A 217 0.87 11.46 4.47
CA PHE A 217 0.01 11.73 5.63
C PHE A 217 0.83 11.91 6.91
N MET A 218 1.89 11.12 7.11
CA MET A 218 2.76 11.27 8.28
C MET A 218 3.54 12.59 8.25
N LEU A 219 4.03 13.01 7.07
CA LEU A 219 4.66 14.31 6.88
C LEU A 219 3.68 15.47 7.12
N PHE A 220 2.41 15.30 6.72
CA PHE A 220 1.36 16.28 6.99
C PHE A 220 1.09 16.46 8.49
N VAL A 221 0.94 15.36 9.22
CA VAL A 221 0.79 15.40 10.69
C VAL A 221 2.01 16.05 11.35
N LYS A 222 3.22 15.67 10.94
CA LYS A 222 4.47 16.25 11.46
C LYS A 222 4.55 17.75 11.22
N SER A 223 4.16 18.22 10.02
CA SER A 223 4.12 19.64 9.69
C SER A 223 3.09 20.40 10.52
N CYS A 224 1.91 19.83 10.76
CA CYS A 224 0.90 20.45 11.64
C CYS A 224 1.41 20.60 13.07
N ILE A 225 2.12 19.59 13.60
CA ILE A 225 2.77 19.66 14.91
C ILE A 225 3.85 20.75 14.94
N GLN A 226 4.72 20.80 13.92
CA GLN A 226 5.79 21.79 13.83
C GLN A 226 5.26 23.23 13.72
N LEU A 227 4.19 23.45 12.95
CA LEU A 227 3.58 24.76 12.78
C LEU A 227 2.72 25.19 13.99
N GLY A 228 2.36 24.27 14.89
CA GLY A 228 1.34 24.48 15.92
C GLY A 228 -0.06 24.73 15.37
N HIS A 229 -0.27 24.45 14.07
CA HIS A 229 -1.51 24.73 13.36
C HIS A 229 -1.85 23.61 12.39
N ALA A 230 -3.12 23.22 12.37
CA ALA A 230 -3.71 22.29 11.42
C ALA A 230 -4.76 23.01 10.56
N PRO A 231 -4.90 22.67 9.27
CA PRO A 231 -5.96 23.24 8.45
C PRO A 231 -7.30 22.60 8.82
N GLU A 232 -8.36 23.39 8.78
CA GLU A 232 -9.74 22.87 8.75
C GLU A 232 -9.95 22.09 7.45
N LEU A 233 -10.36 20.82 7.58
CA LEU A 233 -10.61 19.93 6.45
C LEU A 233 -11.83 19.06 6.76
N ASP A 234 -12.81 19.08 5.87
CA ASP A 234 -13.92 18.12 5.87
C ASP A 234 -13.46 16.78 5.25
N ARG A 235 -12.69 16.03 6.04
CA ARG A 235 -12.02 14.81 5.61
C ARG A 235 -12.05 13.75 6.68
N THR A 236 -12.37 12.53 6.27
CA THR A 236 -12.18 11.32 7.06
C THR A 236 -10.92 10.57 6.67
N ILE A 237 -10.28 9.96 7.64
CA ILE A 237 -9.09 9.13 7.47
C ILE A 237 -9.45 7.68 7.79
N ASN A 238 -8.92 6.78 6.98
CA ASN A 238 -9.01 5.35 7.18
C ASN A 238 -7.60 4.80 7.35
N PHE A 239 -7.41 3.93 8.33
CA PHE A 239 -6.15 3.20 8.50
C PHE A 239 -6.41 1.73 8.33
N THR A 240 -5.78 1.15 7.30
CA THR A 240 -5.84 -0.28 7.00
C THR A 240 -4.49 -0.91 7.38
N PRO A 241 -4.37 -1.57 8.53
CA PRO A 241 -3.08 -2.10 8.98
C PRO A 241 -2.49 -3.11 7.99
N VAL A 242 -1.17 -3.06 7.81
CA VAL A 242 -0.48 -3.91 6.85
C VAL A 242 -0.62 -5.40 7.16
N ASP A 243 -0.65 -5.78 8.44
CA ASP A 243 -0.80 -7.15 8.91
C ASP A 243 -2.18 -7.75 8.60
N TYR A 244 -3.25 -6.95 8.74
CA TYR A 244 -4.57 -7.33 8.24
C TYR A 244 -4.55 -7.47 6.71
N THR A 245 -3.97 -6.48 6.03
CA THR A 245 -3.96 -6.39 4.56
C THR A 245 -3.31 -7.62 3.92
N VAL A 246 -2.11 -8.01 4.38
CA VAL A 246 -1.36 -9.11 3.76
C VAL A 246 -1.98 -10.48 4.05
N LYS A 247 -2.68 -10.64 5.18
CA LYS A 247 -3.44 -11.87 5.48
C LYS A 247 -4.57 -12.07 4.48
N ILE A 248 -5.34 -11.02 4.18
CA ILE A 248 -6.39 -11.09 3.16
C ILE A 248 -5.79 -11.30 1.76
N MET A 249 -4.70 -10.61 1.43
CA MET A 249 -4.00 -10.79 0.14
C MET A 249 -3.38 -12.17 -0.04
N ASN A 250 -3.24 -12.96 1.02
CA ASN A 250 -2.70 -14.32 1.01
C ASN A 250 -3.78 -15.39 1.31
N SER A 251 -5.05 -15.00 1.34
CA SER A 251 -6.18 -15.93 1.48
C SER A 251 -6.23 -16.88 0.29
N PRO A 252 -6.28 -18.22 0.48
CA PRO A 252 -6.26 -19.19 -0.63
C PRO A 252 -7.32 -18.92 -1.70
N LYS A 253 -8.60 -18.80 -1.31
CA LYS A 253 -9.71 -18.55 -2.24
C LYS A 253 -9.48 -17.35 -3.15
N TYR A 254 -9.13 -16.20 -2.57
CA TYR A 254 -8.93 -14.94 -3.30
C TYR A 254 -7.57 -14.84 -4.00
N THR A 255 -6.74 -15.89 -3.95
CA THR A 255 -5.43 -15.93 -4.61
C THR A 255 -5.29 -17.04 -5.65
N ILE A 256 -6.02 -18.16 -5.52
CA ILE A 256 -5.82 -19.37 -6.36
C ILE A 256 -6.97 -19.68 -7.34
N GLU A 257 -8.08 -18.94 -7.32
CA GLU A 257 -9.24 -19.21 -8.21
C GLU A 257 -9.25 -18.28 -9.44
N GLY A 258 -8.98 -16.99 -9.23
CA GLY A 258 -9.06 -15.96 -10.27
C GLY A 258 -10.49 -15.40 -10.39
N GLY A 259 -10.61 -14.14 -10.82
CA GLY A 259 -11.88 -13.46 -11.04
C GLY A 259 -12.37 -12.62 -9.86
N HIS A 260 -11.58 -12.44 -8.81
CA HIS A 260 -11.97 -11.65 -7.64
C HIS A 260 -11.45 -10.21 -7.70
N VAL A 261 -12.28 -9.26 -7.28
CA VAL A 261 -11.88 -7.89 -6.98
C VAL A 261 -12.19 -7.58 -5.53
N LEU A 262 -11.24 -7.00 -4.81
CA LEU A 262 -11.34 -6.70 -3.39
C LEU A 262 -11.01 -5.23 -3.17
N ASN A 263 -11.96 -4.46 -2.65
CA ASN A 263 -11.74 -3.11 -2.17
C ASN A 263 -11.21 -3.20 -0.73
N LEU A 264 -9.91 -3.47 -0.60
CA LEU A 264 -9.27 -3.85 0.66
C LEU A 264 -8.91 -2.62 1.51
N PHE A 265 -9.87 -2.20 2.33
CA PHE A 265 -9.71 -1.17 3.35
C PHE A 265 -10.32 -1.59 4.69
N ASN A 266 -10.05 -0.81 5.73
CA ASN A 266 -10.64 -1.04 7.04
C ASN A 266 -12.09 -0.56 7.08
N PHE A 267 -13.05 -1.47 6.87
CA PHE A 267 -14.48 -1.15 6.84
C PHE A 267 -15.10 -0.97 8.24
N THR A 268 -14.33 -1.10 9.34
CA THR A 268 -14.88 -1.03 10.71
C THR A 268 -15.05 0.40 11.23
N GLY A 269 -14.53 1.40 10.54
CA GLY A 269 -14.68 2.79 10.96
C GLY A 269 -13.87 3.79 10.15
N LEU A 270 -14.04 5.04 10.53
CA LEU A 270 -13.33 6.21 10.00
C LEU A 270 -13.03 7.16 11.15
N ILE A 271 -11.99 7.97 11.01
CA ILE A 271 -11.66 9.02 11.98
C ILE A 271 -11.68 10.37 11.25
N GLU A 272 -12.49 11.29 11.73
CA GLU A 272 -12.50 12.66 11.20
C GLU A 272 -11.16 13.35 11.48
N TRP A 273 -10.69 14.17 10.55
CA TRP A 273 -9.43 14.91 10.70
C TRP A 273 -9.38 15.74 11.99
N LYS A 274 -10.46 16.44 12.31
CA LYS A 274 -10.57 17.21 13.56
C LYS A 274 -10.35 16.36 14.82
N ASN A 275 -10.82 15.10 14.79
CA ASN A 275 -10.66 14.17 15.90
C ASN A 275 -9.21 13.68 16.02
N VAL A 276 -8.47 13.58 14.91
CA VAL A 276 -7.02 13.30 14.94
C VAL A 276 -6.28 14.45 15.61
N VAL A 277 -6.60 15.71 15.28
CA VAL A 277 -5.99 16.88 15.92
C VAL A 277 -6.31 16.95 17.41
N GLN A 278 -7.57 16.74 17.79
CA GLN A 278 -7.99 16.68 19.20
C GLN A 278 -7.29 15.55 19.96
N TRP A 279 -7.15 14.38 19.33
CA TRP A 279 -6.43 13.23 19.89
C TRP A 279 -4.94 13.51 20.11
N LEU A 280 -4.28 14.24 19.20
CA LEU A 280 -2.90 14.74 19.38
C LEU A 280 -2.84 15.73 20.55
N ASN A 281 -3.74 16.71 20.62
CA ASN A 281 -3.75 17.69 21.71
C ASN A 281 -3.96 17.03 23.08
N ALA A 282 -4.79 15.99 23.16
CA ALA A 282 -4.99 15.20 24.38
C ALA A 282 -3.72 14.48 24.88
N ARG A 283 -2.66 14.43 24.06
CA ARG A 283 -1.34 13.86 24.40
C ARG A 283 -0.29 14.93 24.67
N GLY A 284 -0.65 16.22 24.64
CA GLY A 284 0.26 17.32 24.96
C GLY A 284 0.91 17.99 23.75
N TYR A 285 0.43 17.75 22.53
CA TYR A 285 0.74 18.63 21.41
C TYR A 285 -0.13 19.90 21.50
N GLU A 286 0.39 21.03 21.01
CA GLU A 286 -0.34 22.30 20.96
C GLU A 286 -0.66 22.64 19.51
N ILE A 287 -1.83 22.21 19.03
CA ILE A 287 -2.25 22.39 17.63
C ILE A 287 -3.61 23.10 17.57
N SER A 288 -3.65 24.27 16.95
CA SER A 288 -4.89 25.00 16.67
C SER A 288 -5.41 24.71 15.27
N ILE A 289 -6.72 24.49 15.11
CA ILE A 289 -7.34 24.34 13.80
C ILE A 289 -7.69 25.74 13.25
N ILE A 290 -7.26 26.05 12.03
CA ILE A 290 -7.49 27.34 11.36
C ILE A 290 -7.98 27.13 9.91
N PRO A 291 -8.57 28.14 9.25
CA PRO A 291 -8.99 28.04 7.85
C PRO A 291 -7.87 27.55 6.94
N PHE A 292 -8.21 26.69 5.96
CA PHE A 292 -7.22 26.03 5.10
C PHE A 292 -6.22 27.01 4.45
N TYR A 293 -6.70 28.11 3.87
CA TYR A 293 -5.84 29.06 3.17
C TYR A 293 -5.00 29.93 4.11
N GLU A 294 -5.38 30.05 5.39
CA GLU A 294 -4.53 30.66 6.41
C GLU A 294 -3.40 29.71 6.80
N TRP A 295 -3.72 28.44 7.03
CA TRP A 295 -2.71 27.39 7.25
C TRP A 295 -1.75 27.27 6.07
N GLN A 296 -2.25 27.32 4.83
CA GLN A 296 -1.43 27.24 3.64
C GLN A 296 -0.42 28.41 3.55
N LYS A 297 -0.83 29.63 3.93
CA LYS A 297 0.08 30.78 3.99
C LYS A 297 1.20 30.55 5.01
N LEU A 298 0.89 30.00 6.18
CA LEU A 298 1.89 29.64 7.19
C LEU A 298 2.87 28.60 6.63
N LEU A 299 2.36 27.54 6.00
CA LEU A 299 3.19 26.51 5.37
C LEU A 299 4.14 27.10 4.31
N LEU A 300 3.63 27.99 3.44
CA LEU A 300 4.43 28.63 2.39
C LEU A 300 5.46 29.63 2.94
N SER A 301 5.25 30.14 4.16
CA SER A 301 6.12 31.13 4.80
C SER A 301 7.16 30.51 5.75
N ASP A 302 7.07 29.20 6.04
CA ASP A 302 7.95 28.51 6.99
C ASP A 302 9.37 28.32 6.40
N GLY A 303 9.64 27.22 5.69
CA GLY A 303 10.93 27.02 5.03
C GLY A 303 11.24 25.55 4.67
N GLU A 304 12.47 25.30 4.23
CA GLU A 304 12.90 23.97 3.75
C GLU A 304 12.96 22.90 4.85
N SER A 305 13.05 23.32 6.11
CA SER A 305 13.01 22.43 7.27
C SER A 305 11.62 21.83 7.50
N ASN A 306 10.56 22.39 6.90
CA ASN A 306 9.22 21.86 7.03
C ASN A 306 9.09 20.48 6.35
N PRO A 307 8.51 19.47 7.00
CA PRO A 307 8.28 18.15 6.42
C PRO A 307 7.52 18.15 5.09
N LEU A 308 6.65 19.15 4.87
CA LEU A 308 5.86 19.30 3.64
C LEU A 308 6.54 20.10 2.54
N TYR A 309 7.75 20.65 2.75
CA TYR A 309 8.43 21.47 1.74
C TYR A 309 8.56 20.76 0.39
N ARG A 310 8.94 19.47 0.41
CA ARG A 310 9.04 18.64 -0.81
C ARG A 310 7.70 18.25 -1.42
N LEU A 311 6.60 18.53 -0.71
CA LEU A 311 5.23 18.26 -1.12
C LEU A 311 4.45 19.56 -1.40
N LEU A 312 5.10 20.72 -1.49
CA LEU A 312 4.46 21.97 -1.91
C LEU A 312 3.72 21.89 -3.27
N PRO A 313 4.13 21.09 -4.27
CA PRO A 313 3.30 20.88 -5.46
C PRO A 313 1.89 20.31 -5.18
N LEU A 314 1.74 19.62 -4.04
CA LEU A 314 0.47 19.09 -3.55
C LEU A 314 -0.22 20.03 -2.55
N TYR A 315 0.53 20.62 -1.61
CA TYR A 315 -0.01 21.40 -0.48
C TYR A 315 0.02 22.92 -0.65
N GLY A 316 0.96 23.43 -1.44
CA GLY A 316 1.20 24.87 -1.65
C GLY A 316 0.59 25.43 -2.94
N SER A 317 -0.01 24.60 -3.79
CA SER A 317 -0.66 25.05 -5.04
C SER A 317 -2.05 25.66 -4.81
N ASP A 318 -2.53 26.50 -5.74
CA ASP A 318 -3.83 27.19 -5.62
C ASP A 318 -5.02 26.24 -5.40
N ASN A 319 -4.99 25.06 -6.03
CA ASN A 319 -6.01 24.02 -5.88
C ASN A 319 -5.65 22.94 -4.84
N ALA A 320 -4.72 23.22 -3.93
CA ALA A 320 -4.28 22.25 -2.91
C ALA A 320 -5.43 21.76 -2.03
N HIS A 321 -6.39 22.62 -1.68
CA HIS A 321 -7.54 22.25 -0.87
C HIS A 321 -8.30 21.07 -1.51
N GLU A 322 -8.66 21.19 -2.79
CA GLU A 322 -9.34 20.13 -3.53
C GLU A 322 -8.47 18.87 -3.66
N LYS A 323 -7.17 19.03 -3.98
CA LYS A 323 -6.24 17.90 -4.11
C LYS A 323 -6.11 17.09 -2.82
N ILE A 324 -6.04 17.75 -1.66
CA ILE A 324 -5.91 17.09 -0.36
C ILE A 324 -7.21 16.38 0.01
N LEU A 325 -8.36 17.01 -0.28
CA LEU A 325 -9.66 16.40 -0.02
C LEU A 325 -9.91 15.15 -0.86
N ARG A 326 -9.25 14.95 -2.02
CA ARG A 326 -9.35 13.71 -2.81
C ARG A 326 -8.86 12.47 -2.04
N PHE A 327 -7.91 12.60 -1.12
CA PHE A 327 -7.40 11.44 -0.38
C PHE A 327 -8.43 10.94 0.64
N GLY A 328 -8.96 9.74 0.45
CA GLY A 328 -9.96 9.16 1.37
C GLY A 328 -11.38 9.72 1.17
N ARG A 329 -11.60 10.56 0.15
CA ARG A 329 -12.94 10.98 -0.27
C ARG A 329 -13.76 9.76 -0.66
N GLU A 330 -15.06 9.80 -0.35
CA GLU A 330 -16.01 8.77 -0.78
C GLU A 330 -15.68 7.35 -0.31
N ILE A 331 -14.85 7.17 0.73
CA ILE A 331 -14.53 5.81 1.19
C ILE A 331 -15.79 5.00 1.57
N HIS A 332 -16.81 5.68 2.08
CA HIS A 332 -18.13 5.10 2.39
C HIS A 332 -18.91 4.59 1.15
N LYS A 333 -18.51 4.99 -0.06
CA LYS A 333 -19.10 4.56 -1.33
C LYS A 333 -18.43 3.31 -1.90
N TYR A 334 -17.33 2.82 -1.35
CA TYR A 334 -16.72 1.59 -1.84
C TYR A 334 -17.48 0.40 -1.27
N ARG A 335 -18.00 -0.47 -2.15
CA ARG A 335 -18.48 -1.80 -1.77
C ARG A 335 -17.32 -2.63 -1.24
N TYR A 336 -17.59 -3.51 -0.29
CA TYR A 336 -16.57 -4.33 0.39
C TYR A 336 -17.10 -5.74 0.70
N ASP A 337 -18.05 -6.23 -0.08
CA ASP A 337 -18.71 -7.51 0.08
C ASP A 337 -17.69 -8.69 0.06
N ASN A 338 -16.78 -8.70 -0.91
CA ASN A 338 -15.72 -9.70 -1.07
C ASN A 338 -14.68 -9.59 0.06
N VAL A 339 -14.29 -8.38 0.44
CA VAL A 339 -13.36 -8.18 1.57
C VAL A 339 -13.98 -8.62 2.89
N CYS A 340 -15.26 -8.31 3.14
CA CYS A 340 -15.98 -8.78 4.32
C CYS A 340 -16.06 -10.30 4.34
N ALA A 341 -16.39 -10.93 3.21
CA ALA A 341 -16.38 -12.38 3.10
C ALA A 341 -14.99 -12.98 3.37
N ALA A 342 -13.92 -12.36 2.84
CA ALA A 342 -12.54 -12.78 3.09
C ALA A 342 -12.15 -12.65 4.56
N THR A 343 -12.53 -11.56 5.23
CA THR A 343 -12.34 -11.35 6.67
C THR A 343 -12.98 -12.46 7.49
N ILE A 344 -14.24 -12.78 7.20
CA ILE A 344 -15.00 -13.82 7.91
C ILE A 344 -14.39 -15.20 7.68
N GLU A 345 -14.08 -15.53 6.42
CA GLU A 345 -13.55 -16.85 6.04
C GLU A 345 -12.19 -17.16 6.67
N ASN A 346 -11.34 -16.15 6.82
CA ASN A 346 -10.00 -16.32 7.41
C ASN A 346 -9.97 -16.05 8.93
N ASP A 347 -11.09 -15.62 9.53
CA ASP A 347 -11.16 -15.10 10.90
C ASP A 347 -10.09 -14.02 11.18
N VAL A 348 -9.93 -13.09 10.24
CA VAL A 348 -8.97 -11.99 10.35
C VAL A 348 -9.72 -10.67 10.26
N TRP A 349 -9.94 -10.04 11.41
CA TRP A 349 -10.64 -8.77 11.51
C TRP A 349 -9.67 -7.59 11.52
N PRO A 350 -9.94 -6.51 10.75
CA PRO A 350 -9.18 -5.28 10.93
C PRO A 350 -9.52 -4.70 12.31
N PRO A 351 -8.55 -4.06 12.99
CA PRO A 351 -8.82 -3.45 14.29
C PRO A 351 -9.85 -2.33 14.11
N ARG A 352 -10.75 -2.23 15.09
CA ARG A 352 -11.67 -1.09 15.16
C ARG A 352 -10.86 0.18 15.25
N LEU A 353 -11.15 1.13 14.35
CA LEU A 353 -10.48 2.43 14.32
C LEU A 353 -10.88 3.24 15.55
N LYS A 354 -10.07 3.10 16.59
CA LYS A 354 -10.12 3.86 17.82
C LYS A 354 -8.73 4.43 18.13
N PHE A 355 -8.68 5.26 19.16
CA PHE A 355 -7.46 5.95 19.59
C PHE A 355 -6.33 5.00 20.02
N GLU A 356 -6.63 3.78 20.44
CA GLU A 356 -5.62 2.78 20.81
C GLU A 356 -4.72 2.40 19.61
N LEU A 357 -5.26 2.34 18.39
CA LEU A 357 -4.44 2.09 17.19
C LEU A 357 -3.54 3.29 16.88
N LEU A 358 -4.07 4.51 17.08
CA LEU A 358 -3.29 5.72 16.89
C LEU A 358 -2.17 5.84 17.94
N ASP A 359 -2.41 5.37 19.17
CA ASP A 359 -1.39 5.26 20.23
C ASP A 359 -0.25 4.35 19.83
N THR A 360 -0.58 3.16 19.33
CA THR A 360 0.43 2.22 18.80
C THR A 360 1.29 2.88 17.71
N TYR A 361 0.67 3.61 16.79
CA TYR A 361 1.41 4.33 15.74
C TYR A 361 2.24 5.48 16.30
N LEU A 362 1.70 6.27 17.24
CA LEU A 362 2.43 7.37 17.85
C LEU A 362 3.67 6.89 18.60
N SER A 363 3.53 5.86 19.42
CA SER A 363 4.64 5.27 20.17
C SER A 363 5.75 4.81 19.23
N TYR A 364 5.40 4.18 18.11
CA TYR A 364 6.40 3.82 17.10
C TYR A 364 7.06 5.06 16.50
N LEU A 365 6.30 6.06 16.03
CA LEU A 365 6.85 7.27 15.43
C LEU A 365 7.76 8.07 16.38
N GLN A 366 7.43 8.10 17.68
CA GLN A 366 8.27 8.71 18.71
C GLN A 366 9.54 7.89 18.97
N SER A 367 9.45 6.56 19.00
CA SER A 367 10.63 5.68 19.15
C SER A 367 11.63 5.81 17.99
N GLN A 368 11.15 6.22 16.81
CA GLN A 368 11.96 6.49 15.63
C GLN A 368 12.42 7.95 15.55
N GLU A 369 12.18 8.75 16.59
CA GLU A 369 12.46 10.19 16.65
C GLU A 369 11.83 10.99 15.49
N PHE A 370 10.81 10.42 14.84
CA PHE A 370 10.15 11.05 13.72
C PHE A 370 9.17 12.12 14.19
N LEU A 371 8.37 11.81 15.22
CA LEU A 371 7.55 12.79 15.93
C LEU A 371 8.18 13.10 17.29
N PRO A 372 8.24 14.37 17.71
CA PRO A 372 8.77 14.71 19.03
C PRO A 372 7.86 14.15 20.12
N ALA A 373 8.44 13.73 21.24
CA ALA A 373 7.65 13.50 22.44
C ALA A 373 7.05 14.85 22.88
N PRO A 374 5.75 14.91 23.20
CA PRO A 374 5.12 16.14 23.66
C PRO A 374 5.79 16.60 24.96
N THR A 375 5.96 17.90 25.11
CA THR A 375 6.45 18.50 26.35
C THR A 375 5.41 18.21 27.42
N MET A 376 5.68 17.27 28.32
CA MET A 376 4.84 17.08 29.51
C MET A 376 4.94 18.39 30.29
N MET A 377 3.85 19.17 30.33
CA MET A 377 3.71 20.18 31.38
C MET A 377 3.87 19.45 32.69
N GLU A 378 4.93 19.77 33.45
CA GLU A 378 4.96 19.45 34.87
C GLU A 378 3.64 19.96 35.43
N SER A 379 2.78 19.03 35.86
CA SER A 379 1.59 19.38 36.61
C SER A 379 2.06 20.30 37.74
N CYS A 380 1.64 21.56 37.73
CA CYS A 380 1.83 22.44 38.88
C CYS A 380 1.16 21.78 40.08
N ALA A 381 1.95 21.03 40.84
CA ALA A 381 1.65 20.66 42.21
C ALA A 381 2.10 21.84 43.07
N ALA A 382 1.22 22.83 43.23
CA ALA A 382 1.09 23.71 44.40
C ALA A 382 -0.08 24.68 44.17
#